data_AF-A0A9R0QP62-F1
#
_entry.id   AF-A0A9R0QP62-F1
#
_cell.length_a   1.000
_cell.length_b   1.000
_cell.length_c   1.000
_cell.angle_alpha   90.00
_cell.angle_beta   90.00
_cell.angle_gamma   90.00
#
_symmetry.space_group_name_H-M   'P 1'
#
loop_
_entity.id
_entity.type
_entity.pdbx_description
1 polymer ?
#
loop_
_entity_poly.entity_id
_entity_poly.type
_entity_poly.pdbx_seq_one_letter_code
_entity_poly.pdbx_strand_id
1 'polypeptide(L)'
;MDGYEFQRVELDALERVVRDESAEPMRLTLPLLRHITKDFSAEFEIGKDDSAVVYLGVLPSGFRIAVKKFHFRDCLDNEDAFGNEVNRAMKGDHRNKVRLIGYCGHMQRKVDLCRVWT
;
A
#
# COMPACT_ATOMS: atom_id res chain seq x y z
N MET A 1 -25.63 1.34 9.12
CA MET A 1 -24.97 2.48 8.45
C MET A 1 -23.63 2.75 9.14
N ASP A 2 -22.63 1.87 8.99
CA ASP A 2 -21.47 1.86 9.91
C ASP A 2 -20.13 1.59 9.19
N GLY A 3 -20.12 1.44 7.85
CA GLY A 3 -18.92 1.13 7.08
C GLY A 3 -18.14 2.34 6.54
N TYR A 4 -18.80 3.47 6.34
CA TYR A 4 -18.22 4.66 5.69
C TYR A 4 -17.40 5.54 6.63
N GLU A 5 -17.68 5.49 7.93
CA GLU A 5 -17.01 6.33 8.93
C GLU A 5 -15.63 5.79 9.29
N PHE A 6 -15.51 4.46 9.42
CA PHE A 6 -14.25 3.79 9.70
C PHE A 6 -13.23 4.02 8.57
N GLN A 7 -13.68 3.99 7.32
CA GLN A 7 -12.83 4.27 6.16
C GLN A 7 -12.34 5.72 6.13
N ARG A 8 -13.14 6.69 6.57
CA ARG A 8 -12.74 8.11 6.61
C ARG A 8 -11.61 8.38 7.60
N VAL A 9 -11.69 7.84 8.81
CA VAL A 9 -10.63 8.04 9.83
C VAL A 9 -9.29 7.47 9.36
N GLU A 10 -9.31 6.26 8.77
CA GLU A 10 -8.10 5.63 8.27
C GLU A 10 -7.52 6.37 7.05
N LEU A 11 -8.38 6.88 6.17
CA LEU A 11 -8.00 7.68 5.01
C LEU A 11 -7.36 9.01 5.43
N ASP A 12 -7.94 9.70 6.42
CA ASP A 12 -7.40 10.94 6.98
C ASP A 12 -6.05 10.70 7.67
N ALA A 13 -5.85 9.54 8.29
CA ALA A 13 -4.56 9.15 8.86
C ALA A 13 -3.52 8.92 7.75
N LEU A 14 -3.89 8.19 6.68
CA LEU A 14 -3.02 7.98 5.52
C LEU A 14 -2.65 9.31 4.85
N GLU A 15 -3.57 10.26 4.71
CA GLU A 15 -3.26 11.58 4.17
C GLU A 15 -2.25 12.35 5.02
N ARG A 16 -2.34 12.26 6.35
CA ARG A 16 -1.34 12.87 7.24
C ARG A 16 0.02 12.22 7.04
N VAL A 17 0.07 10.89 6.98
CA VAL A 17 1.32 10.17 6.71
C VAL A 17 1.90 10.60 5.36
N VAL A 18 1.11 10.70 4.30
CA VAL A 18 1.57 11.13 2.96
C VAL A 18 2.21 12.51 2.99
N ARG A 19 1.61 13.46 3.70
CA ARG A 19 2.09 14.86 3.77
C ARG A 19 3.33 15.03 4.64
N ASP A 20 3.49 14.20 5.67
CA ASP A 20 4.64 14.26 6.57
C ASP A 20 5.71 13.25 6.13
N GLU A 21 6.81 13.76 5.56
CA GLU A 21 7.94 12.94 5.11
C GLU A 21 8.63 12.19 6.26
N SER A 22 8.50 12.68 7.49
CA SER A 22 9.07 12.05 8.69
C SER A 22 8.12 11.06 9.36
N ALA A 23 6.89 10.91 8.86
CA ALA A 23 5.92 9.99 9.45
C ALA A 23 6.30 8.52 9.15
N GLU A 24 6.21 7.70 10.19
CA GLU A 24 6.35 6.25 10.10
C GLU A 24 5.19 5.61 9.29
N PRO A 25 5.44 4.48 8.58
CA PRO A 25 4.39 3.79 7.86
C PRO A 25 3.33 3.21 8.81
N MET A 26 2.07 3.23 8.37
CA MET A 26 0.96 2.70 9.16
C MET A 26 0.39 1.40 8.60
N ARG A 27 -0.29 0.63 9.46
CA ARG A 27 -1.12 -0.50 9.02
C ARG A 27 -2.37 0.02 8.33
N LEU A 28 -2.65 -0.52 7.15
CA LEU A 28 -3.81 -0.18 6.34
C LEU A 28 -4.74 -1.38 6.21
N THR A 29 -6.04 -1.12 6.10
CA THR A 29 -7.04 -2.15 5.86
C THR A 29 -7.21 -2.43 4.37
N LEU A 30 -7.53 -3.69 4.03
CA LEU A 30 -7.80 -4.07 2.64
C LEU A 30 -8.99 -3.29 2.04
N PRO A 31 -10.11 -3.03 2.77
CA PRO A 31 -11.18 -2.16 2.28
C PRO A 31 -10.73 -0.76 1.89
N LEU A 32 -9.82 -0.13 2.63
CA LEU A 32 -9.26 1.17 2.27
C LEU A 32 -8.46 1.09 0.96
N LEU A 33 -7.60 0.07 0.83
CA LEU A 33 -6.81 -0.13 -0.39
C LEU A 33 -7.68 -0.41 -1.61
N ARG A 34 -8.74 -1.22 -1.45
CA ARG A 34 -9.76 -1.42 -2.49
C ARG A 34 -10.43 -0.09 -2.84
N HIS A 35 -10.79 0.74 -1.86
CA HIS A 35 -11.43 2.02 -2.10
C HIS A 35 -10.57 2.94 -2.98
N ILE A 36 -9.31 3.15 -2.61
CA ILE A 36 -8.42 4.11 -3.30
C ILE A 36 -7.92 3.61 -4.66
N THR A 37 -7.99 2.30 -4.93
CA THR A 37 -7.59 1.66 -6.20
C THR A 37 -8.77 1.24 -7.10
N LYS A 38 -10.00 1.66 -6.76
CA LYS A 38 -11.25 1.20 -7.39
C LYS A 38 -11.33 -0.34 -7.51
N ASP A 39 -11.15 -1.01 -6.39
CA ASP A 39 -11.15 -2.46 -6.23
C ASP A 39 -10.03 -3.17 -7.01
N PHE A 40 -8.82 -2.61 -7.00
CA PHE A 40 -7.69 -3.11 -7.79
C PHE A 40 -8.05 -3.23 -9.28
N SER A 41 -8.73 -2.22 -9.82
CA SER A 41 -9.14 -2.19 -11.22
C SER A 41 -7.93 -2.13 -12.15
N ALA A 42 -8.00 -2.86 -13.27
CA ALA A 42 -6.99 -2.80 -14.32
C ALA A 42 -6.81 -1.39 -14.92
N GLU A 43 -7.83 -0.51 -14.82
CA GLU A 43 -7.72 0.91 -15.20
C GLU A 43 -6.65 1.66 -14.38
N PHE A 44 -6.38 1.20 -13.16
CA PHE A 44 -5.39 1.79 -12.26
C PHE A 44 -4.09 0.99 -12.22
N GLU A 45 -3.93 -0.06 -13.03
CA GLU A 45 -2.66 -0.78 -13.10
C GLU A 45 -1.59 0.12 -13.75
N ILE A 46 -0.50 0.38 -13.01
CA ILE A 46 0.63 1.19 -13.48
C ILE A 46 1.90 0.36 -13.65
N GLY A 47 1.87 -0.92 -13.27
CA GLY A 47 2.97 -1.85 -13.48
C GLY A 47 2.62 -3.24 -12.99
N LYS A 48 3.24 -4.26 -13.59
CA LYS A 48 3.06 -5.66 -13.23
C LYS A 48 4.36 -6.42 -13.42
N ASP A 49 4.66 -7.25 -12.44
CA ASP A 49 5.73 -8.24 -12.51
C ASP A 49 5.17 -9.64 -12.20
N ASP A 50 6.02 -10.66 -12.23
CA ASP A 50 5.59 -12.05 -12.00
C ASP A 50 5.09 -12.29 -10.56
N SER A 51 5.43 -11.41 -9.62
CA SER A 51 5.17 -11.56 -8.19
C SER A 51 4.15 -10.56 -7.63
N ALA A 52 3.83 -9.50 -8.37
CA ALA A 52 3.00 -8.41 -7.90
C ALA A 52 2.41 -7.56 -9.04
N VAL A 53 1.32 -6.87 -8.70
CA VAL A 53 0.72 -5.82 -9.52
C VAL A 53 0.74 -4.51 -8.75
N VAL A 54 1.14 -3.43 -9.41
CA VAL A 54 1.19 -2.07 -8.85
C VAL A 54 0.00 -1.28 -9.39
N TYR A 55 -0.82 -0.79 -8.47
CA TYR A 55 -2.00 0.01 -8.75
C TYR A 55 -1.78 1.47 -8.34
N LEU A 56 -2.32 2.41 -9.10
CA LEU A 56 -2.45 3.80 -8.71
C LEU A 56 -3.58 3.94 -7.68
N GLY A 57 -3.25 4.43 -6.49
CA GLY A 57 -4.20 4.90 -5.50
C GLY A 57 -4.38 6.42 -5.62
N VAL A 58 -5.61 6.89 -5.51
CA VAL A 58 -5.92 8.33 -5.50
C VAL A 58 -6.64 8.68 -4.20
N LEU A 59 -6.04 9.56 -3.40
CA LEU A 59 -6.62 10.07 -2.15
C LEU A 59 -7.60 11.22 -2.42
N PRO A 60 -8.56 11.52 -1.53
CA PRO A 60 -9.50 12.63 -1.69
C PRO A 60 -8.83 13.99 -1.91
N SER A 61 -7.69 14.22 -1.27
CA SER A 61 -6.83 15.39 -1.48
C SER A 61 -6.21 15.49 -2.87
N GLY A 62 -6.32 14.45 -3.70
CA GLY A 62 -5.71 14.36 -5.03
C GLY A 62 -4.29 13.79 -5.04
N PHE A 63 -3.72 13.46 -3.86
CA PHE A 63 -2.44 12.76 -3.80
C PHE A 63 -2.53 11.41 -4.51
N ARG A 64 -1.48 11.12 -5.27
CA ARG A 64 -1.30 9.86 -5.98
C ARG A 64 -0.30 9.01 -5.22
N ILE A 65 -0.63 7.74 -5.03
CA ILE A 65 0.21 6.77 -4.34
C ILE A 65 0.27 5.50 -5.17
N ALA A 66 1.34 4.73 -5.05
CA ALA A 66 1.48 3.42 -5.69
C ALA A 66 1.18 2.32 -4.67
N VAL A 67 0.27 1.40 -5.00
CA VAL A 67 -0.14 0.26 -4.17
C VAL A 67 0.34 -1.04 -4.84
N LYS A 68 1.46 -1.63 -4.38
CA LYS A 68 1.92 -2.95 -4.85
C LYS A 68 1.23 -4.06 -4.09
N LYS A 69 0.44 -4.86 -4.79
CA LYS A 69 -0.25 -6.05 -4.31
C LYS A 69 0.52 -7.30 -4.76
N PHE A 70 1.03 -8.08 -3.81
CA PHE A 70 1.74 -9.32 -4.10
C PHE A 70 0.76 -10.47 -4.41
N HIS A 71 1.19 -11.41 -5.26
CA HIS A 71 0.47 -12.64 -5.51
C HIS A 71 0.58 -13.60 -4.31
N PHE A 72 -0.52 -14.31 -4.02
CA PHE A 72 -0.65 -15.18 -2.83
C PHE A 72 0.49 -16.20 -2.67
N ARG A 73 1.02 -16.73 -3.77
CA ARG A 73 2.05 -17.77 -3.75
C ARG A 73 3.39 -17.20 -3.27
N ASP A 74 3.72 -15.98 -3.68
CA ASP A 74 4.97 -15.32 -3.30
C ASP A 74 4.94 -14.81 -1.86
N CYS A 75 3.77 -14.51 -1.30
CA CYS A 75 3.63 -14.14 0.11
C CYS A 75 4.03 -15.27 1.07
N LEU A 76 3.84 -16.54 0.69
CA LEU A 76 4.13 -17.70 1.54
C LEU A 76 5.60 -18.14 1.46
N ASP A 77 6.25 -17.97 0.32
CA ASP A 77 7.66 -18.35 0.12
C ASP A 77 8.64 -17.22 0.49
N ASN A 78 8.20 -15.96 0.60
CA ASN A 78 9.09 -14.80 0.66
C ASN A 78 8.81 -13.79 1.80
N GLU A 79 8.46 -14.24 3.01
CA GLU A 79 8.43 -13.33 4.18
C GLU A 79 9.78 -12.59 4.37
N ASP A 80 10.89 -13.26 4.07
CA ASP A 80 12.24 -12.67 4.10
C ASP A 80 12.49 -11.66 2.97
N ALA A 81 12.05 -11.93 1.74
CA ALA A 81 12.21 -10.96 0.64
C ALA A 81 11.34 -9.72 0.87
N PHE A 82 10.17 -9.91 1.50
CA PHE A 82 9.34 -8.81 1.98
C PHE A 82 10.12 -7.98 3.02
N GLY A 83 10.60 -8.59 4.11
CA GLY A 83 11.40 -7.88 5.11
C GLY A 83 12.61 -7.15 4.52
N ASN A 84 13.28 -7.74 3.53
CA ASN A 84 14.46 -7.18 2.90
C ASN A 84 14.16 -5.97 2.00
N GLU A 85 13.05 -5.99 1.25
CA GLU A 85 12.63 -4.84 0.44
C GLU A 85 12.08 -3.70 1.33
N VAL A 86 11.44 -4.00 2.47
CA VAL A 86 11.11 -2.97 3.48
C VAL A 86 12.39 -2.34 4.03
N ASN A 87 13.35 -3.17 4.44
CA ASN A 87 14.62 -2.70 5.00
C ASN A 87 15.40 -1.86 3.97
N ARG A 88 15.38 -2.23 2.68
CA ARG A 88 15.97 -1.46 1.58
C ARG A 88 15.24 -0.13 1.34
N ALA A 89 13.91 -0.13 1.34
CA ALA A 89 13.12 1.09 1.19
C ALA A 89 13.34 2.06 2.37
N MET A 90 13.47 1.54 3.60
CA MET A 90 13.79 2.32 4.79
C MET A 90 15.22 2.89 4.78
N LYS A 91 16.19 2.17 4.21
CA LYS A 91 17.62 2.51 4.27
C LYS A 91 18.13 3.37 3.13
N GLY A 92 17.39 3.52 2.04
CA GLY A 92 17.84 4.41 0.99
C GLY A 92 17.90 5.83 1.55
N ASP A 93 19.01 6.57 1.35
CA ASP A 93 19.15 8.02 1.56
C ASP A 93 19.54 8.71 0.23
N HIS A 94 18.71 9.61 -0.33
CA HIS A 94 18.71 10.21 -1.69
C HIS A 94 17.36 10.89 -2.01
N ARG A 95 17.41 12.03 -2.69
CA ARG A 95 16.34 13.03 -2.91
C ARG A 95 15.16 12.62 -3.82
N ASN A 96 15.03 11.34 -4.19
CA ASN A 96 14.01 10.78 -5.10
C ASN A 96 13.51 9.40 -4.61
N LYS A 97 13.27 9.25 -3.31
CA LYS A 97 12.95 7.95 -2.72
C LYS A 97 11.48 7.73 -2.50
N VAL A 98 10.96 6.81 -3.30
CA VAL A 98 9.76 6.01 -3.06
C VAL A 98 9.71 5.62 -1.57
N ARG A 99 8.88 6.33 -0.79
CA ARG A 99 8.77 6.18 0.66
C ARG A 99 7.63 5.22 0.99
N LEU A 100 7.88 4.22 1.83
CA LEU A 100 6.81 3.34 2.32
C LEU A 100 5.94 4.13 3.31
N ILE A 101 4.65 4.26 3.01
CA ILE A 101 3.68 4.99 3.86
C ILE A 101 2.66 4.08 4.54
N GLY A 102 2.55 2.83 4.08
CA GLY A 102 1.74 1.85 4.77
C GLY A 102 1.81 0.46 4.19
N TYR A 103 1.24 -0.47 4.94
CA TYR A 103 1.20 -1.89 4.59
C TYR A 103 -0.10 -2.54 5.03
N CYS A 104 -0.60 -3.49 4.24
CA CYS A 104 -1.75 -4.32 4.59
C CYS A 104 -1.36 -5.79 4.55
N GLY A 105 -1.68 -6.53 5.61
CA GLY A 105 -1.60 -7.99 5.64
C GLY A 105 -2.94 -8.54 6.10
N HIS A 106 -3.65 -9.26 5.22
CA HIS A 106 -4.94 -9.87 5.52
C HIS A 106 -4.85 -11.39 5.47
N MET A 107 -5.21 -12.09 6.56
CA MET A 107 -4.99 -13.54 6.72
C MET A 107 -6.23 -14.43 6.44
N GLN A 108 -7.23 -14.00 5.68
CA GLN A 108 -8.35 -14.89 5.34
C GLN A 108 -8.11 -15.64 4.03
N ARG A 109 -7.55 -16.85 4.15
CA ARG A 109 -7.35 -17.89 3.11
C ARG A 109 -6.47 -17.52 1.90
N LYS A 110 -6.26 -16.23 1.63
CA LYS A 110 -5.30 -15.66 0.70
C LYS A 110 -4.66 -14.43 1.34
N VAL A 111 -3.34 -14.45 1.56
CA VAL A 111 -2.59 -13.28 2.04
C VAL A 111 -2.44 -12.30 0.88
N ASP A 112 -3.33 -11.30 0.85
CA ASP A 112 -3.10 -10.10 0.04
C ASP A 112 -2.18 -9.17 0.84
N LEU A 113 -0.91 -9.12 0.43
CA LEU A 113 0.08 -8.23 1.00
C LEU A 113 0.17 -7.00 0.10
N CYS A 114 -0.07 -5.82 0.68
CA CYS A 114 -0.01 -4.58 -0.08
C CYS A 114 0.99 -3.61 0.54
N ARG A 115 1.72 -2.90 -0.32
CA ARG A 115 2.63 -1.80 0.07
C ARG A 115 2.24 -0.54 -0.65
N VAL A 116 2.33 0.57 0.07
CA VAL A 116 1.93 1.88 -0.44
C VAL A 116 3.11 2.83 -0.43
N TRP A 117 3.34 3.53 -1.54
CA TRP A 117 4.37 4.56 -1.65
C TRP A 117 3.87 5.87 -2.25
N THR A 118 4.55 6.98 -1.92
CA THR A 118 4.37 8.30 -2.54
C THR A 118 5.25 8.47 -3.77
#